data_AF-A0AAV1BW94-F1
#
_entry.id   AF-A0AAV1BW94-F1
#
_cell.length_a   1.000
_cell.length_b   1.000
_cell.length_c   1.000
_cell.angle_alpha   90.00
_cell.angle_beta   90.00
_cell.angle_gamma   90.00
#
_symmetry.space_group_name_H-M   'P 1'
#
loop_
_entity.id
_entity.type
_entity.pdbx_description
1 polymer ?
#
loop_
_entity_poly.entity_id
_entity_poly.type
_entity_poly.pdbx_seq_one_letter_code
_entity_poly.pdbx_strand_id
1 'polypeptide(L)'
;MKSSQKMANISPHPLLLLTFAALFILNSPATIFAEKEVSAGGLKPASKSQNERYRAVNELCNQRTSREAIDFCTKALKSDRRSAYAKDNVSLLLISVDLARGEINRTRDYYASILFKLQNKKSSKFVLALKDCVSAYDWGNEELSLIPTELRKGPAFAGYDAKIAHDALQRCTDTLNQHKISNHSVLARHRNSTDYVQLCVDITLAIK
;
A
#
# COMPACT_ATOMS: atom_id res chain seq x y z
N MET A 1 -39.58 35.27 -35.95
CA MET A 1 -38.41 34.94 -36.78
C MET A 1 -37.73 33.72 -36.18
N LYS A 2 -37.69 32.62 -36.93
CA LYS A 2 -37.08 31.33 -36.57
C LYS A 2 -35.57 31.42 -36.82
N SER A 3 -34.76 30.85 -35.92
CA SER A 3 -33.46 30.30 -36.31
C SER A 3 -33.15 29.08 -35.43
N SER A 4 -33.29 27.90 -36.04
CA SER A 4 -32.86 26.62 -35.53
C SER A 4 -31.41 26.40 -35.96
N GLN A 5 -30.53 26.02 -35.04
CA GLN A 5 -29.30 25.31 -35.40
C GLN A 5 -29.39 23.86 -34.91
N LYS A 6 -29.60 23.01 -35.90
CA LYS A 6 -29.56 21.55 -35.88
C LYS A 6 -28.08 21.15 -36.01
N MET A 7 -27.47 20.51 -35.01
CA MET A 7 -26.19 19.83 -35.22
C MET A 7 -26.43 18.40 -35.68
N ALA A 8 -25.77 18.07 -36.78
CA ALA A 8 -25.94 16.85 -37.52
C ALA A 8 -25.18 15.68 -36.86
N ASN A 9 -25.88 14.55 -36.91
CA ASN A 9 -25.47 13.21 -36.58
C ASN A 9 -24.53 12.69 -37.68
N ILE A 10 -23.32 12.23 -37.33
CA ILE A 10 -22.43 11.51 -38.26
C ILE A 10 -21.84 10.30 -37.54
N SER A 11 -22.44 9.15 -37.82
CA SER A 11 -21.81 7.82 -37.87
C SER A 11 -22.26 7.25 -39.21
N PRO A 12 -21.34 6.76 -40.07
CA PRO A 12 -20.98 5.34 -40.06
C PRO A 12 -19.50 5.13 -40.50
N HIS A 13 -18.84 3.98 -40.61
CA HIS A 13 -19.18 2.56 -40.68
C HIS A 13 -17.93 1.77 -40.19
N PRO A 14 -18.12 0.51 -39.73
CA PRO A 14 -17.05 -0.41 -39.40
C PRO A 14 -16.74 -1.29 -40.61
N LEU A 15 -15.55 -1.18 -41.21
CA LEU A 15 -15.03 -2.21 -42.13
C LEU A 15 -13.57 -1.90 -42.46
N LEU A 16 -12.62 -2.49 -41.72
CA LEU A 16 -11.34 -2.87 -42.31
C LEU A 16 -10.97 -4.26 -41.81
N LEU A 17 -11.24 -5.21 -42.70
CA LEU A 17 -10.91 -6.61 -42.60
C LEU A 17 -9.40 -6.82 -42.47
N LEU A 18 -9.04 -7.76 -41.59
CA LEU A 18 -8.19 -8.92 -41.88
C LEU A 18 -7.13 -8.73 -42.98
N THR A 19 -5.87 -8.63 -42.58
CA THR A 19 -4.72 -9.34 -43.19
C THR A 19 -3.46 -8.95 -42.42
N PHE A 20 -2.78 -9.92 -41.83
CA PHE A 20 -1.33 -10.00 -41.57
C PHE A 20 -1.08 -11.11 -40.54
N ALA A 21 -1.55 -12.32 -40.87
CA ALA A 21 -0.99 -13.56 -40.35
C ALA A 21 -0.38 -14.28 -41.56
N ALA A 22 0.80 -14.87 -41.36
CA ALA A 22 1.65 -15.56 -42.33
C ALA A 22 2.56 -14.66 -43.18
N LEU A 23 3.73 -14.30 -42.63
CA LEU A 23 5.01 -14.23 -43.37
C LEU A 23 6.17 -13.93 -42.40
N PHE A 24 6.45 -14.86 -41.49
CA PHE A 24 7.77 -15.00 -40.84
C PHE A 24 7.98 -16.49 -40.52
N ILE A 25 7.99 -17.31 -41.56
CA ILE A 25 8.64 -18.61 -41.55
C ILE A 25 9.71 -18.52 -42.63
N LEU A 26 10.92 -19.00 -42.32
CA LEU A 26 12.10 -19.12 -43.19
C LEU A 26 13.02 -17.89 -43.23
N ASN A 27 13.83 -17.73 -42.19
CA ASN A 27 15.29 -17.56 -42.33
C ASN A 27 15.96 -17.50 -40.95
N SER A 28 16.27 -18.66 -40.39
CA SER A 28 17.28 -18.80 -39.35
C SER A 28 18.37 -19.73 -39.88
N PRO A 29 19.60 -19.24 -40.16
CA PRO A 29 20.72 -20.14 -40.35
C PRO A 29 21.02 -20.83 -39.02
N ALA A 30 20.90 -22.16 -39.01
CA ALA A 30 21.36 -22.99 -37.91
C ALA A 30 22.90 -22.98 -37.90
N THR A 31 23.50 -22.04 -37.18
CA THR A 31 24.89 -22.19 -36.72
C THR A 31 24.90 -23.20 -35.58
N ILE A 32 25.17 -24.45 -35.93
CA ILE A 32 25.58 -25.50 -34.99
C ILE A 32 27.00 -25.14 -34.53
N PHE A 33 27.12 -24.39 -33.44
CA PHE A 33 28.33 -24.37 -32.66
C PHE A 33 28.22 -25.49 -31.62
N ALA A 34 28.85 -26.63 -31.96
CA ALA A 34 29.21 -27.64 -30.98
C ALA A 34 30.35 -27.08 -30.12
N GLU A 35 30.00 -26.27 -29.13
CA GLU A 35 30.94 -25.83 -28.11
C GLU A 35 30.89 -26.82 -26.94
N LYS A 36 31.94 -27.62 -26.89
CA LYS A 36 32.32 -28.53 -25.81
C LYS A 36 32.08 -27.86 -24.46
N GLU A 37 31.07 -28.31 -23.72
CA GLU A 37 30.93 -27.94 -22.30
C GLU A 37 32.12 -28.48 -21.52
N VAL A 38 33.16 -27.65 -21.44
CA VAL A 38 34.09 -27.70 -20.32
C VAL A 38 33.27 -27.24 -19.14
N SER A 39 32.88 -28.20 -18.31
CA SER A 39 32.34 -28.02 -16.96
C SER A 39 33.32 -27.20 -16.11
N ALA A 40 33.36 -25.90 -16.33
CA ALA A 40 33.83 -24.94 -15.35
C ALA A 40 32.73 -24.89 -14.28
N GLY A 41 33.05 -25.37 -13.09
CA GLY A 41 32.21 -25.27 -11.90
C GLY A 41 31.92 -23.81 -11.56
N GLY A 42 30.96 -23.23 -12.26
CA GLY A 42 30.33 -21.97 -11.90
C GLY A 42 29.44 -22.24 -10.69
N LEU A 43 30.00 -22.02 -9.50
CA LEU A 43 29.22 -21.87 -8.27
C LEU A 43 28.13 -20.81 -8.53
N LYS A 44 26.91 -21.27 -8.77
CA LYS A 44 25.71 -20.45 -8.68
C LYS A 44 25.80 -19.74 -7.33
N PRO A 45 25.83 -18.39 -7.26
CA PRO A 45 26.01 -17.71 -5.98
C PRO A 45 24.92 -18.22 -5.05
N ALA A 46 25.35 -18.76 -3.90
CA ALA A 46 24.46 -19.41 -2.95
C ALA A 46 23.32 -18.42 -2.64
N SER A 47 22.09 -18.83 -2.96
CA SER A 47 20.91 -18.06 -2.62
C SER A 47 20.92 -17.87 -1.09
N LYS A 48 21.14 -16.64 -0.64
CA LYS A 48 21.06 -16.28 0.78
C LYS A 48 19.78 -16.86 1.38
N SER A 49 19.91 -17.50 2.55
CA SER A 49 18.77 -18.10 3.25
C SER A 49 17.69 -17.04 3.52
N GLN A 50 16.41 -17.42 3.64
CA GLN A 50 15.35 -16.45 3.92
C GLN A 50 15.59 -15.65 5.21
N ASN A 51 16.20 -16.29 6.22
CA ASN A 51 16.58 -15.63 7.47
C ASN A 51 17.65 -14.56 7.25
N GLU A 52 18.56 -14.75 6.31
CA GLU A 52 19.58 -13.76 6.00
C GLU A 52 19.03 -12.57 5.20
N ARG A 53 18.07 -12.82 4.29
CA ARG A 53 17.39 -11.74 3.54
C ARG A 53 16.59 -10.83 4.48
N TYR A 54 15.72 -11.42 5.30
CA TYR A 54 14.87 -10.65 6.20
C TYR A 54 15.50 -10.40 7.58
N ARG A 55 16.84 -10.30 7.67
CA ARG A 55 17.54 -10.13 8.94
C ARG A 55 16.98 -8.94 9.74
N ALA A 56 16.94 -7.75 9.14
CA ALA A 56 16.47 -6.55 9.81
C ALA A 56 15.00 -6.67 10.28
N VAL A 57 14.13 -7.28 9.45
CA VAL A 57 12.72 -7.53 9.84
C VAL A 57 12.66 -8.46 11.05
N ASN A 58 13.39 -9.57 11.02
CA ASN A 58 13.36 -10.55 12.10
C ASN A 58 13.92 -9.94 13.40
N GLU A 59 15.03 -9.19 13.33
CA GLU A 59 15.63 -8.51 14.48
C GLU A 59 14.70 -7.46 15.09
N LEU A 60 14.06 -6.64 14.27
CA LEU A 60 13.09 -5.63 14.70
C LEU A 60 11.84 -6.28 15.31
N CYS A 61 11.20 -7.20 14.58
CA CYS A 61 9.90 -7.74 14.99
C CYS A 61 9.98 -8.64 16.23
N ASN A 62 11.10 -9.34 16.45
CA ASN A 62 11.29 -10.20 17.63
C ASN A 62 11.49 -9.43 18.95
N GLN A 63 11.62 -8.10 18.91
CA GLN A 63 11.69 -7.26 20.11
C GLN A 63 10.30 -6.97 20.72
N ARG A 64 9.23 -7.39 20.05
CA ARG A 64 7.86 -7.17 20.48
C ARG A 64 7.45 -8.12 21.60
N THR A 65 6.53 -7.68 22.45
CA THR A 65 6.16 -8.37 23.69
C THR A 65 5.19 -9.53 23.51
N SER A 66 4.35 -9.51 22.47
CA SER A 66 3.36 -10.56 22.20
C SER A 66 3.58 -11.27 20.89
N ARG A 67 3.13 -12.54 20.82
CA ARG A 67 3.23 -13.36 19.60
C ARG A 67 2.44 -12.75 18.46
N GLU A 68 1.27 -12.20 18.75
CA GLU A 68 0.42 -11.53 17.79
C GLU A 68 1.11 -10.31 17.18
N ALA A 69 1.82 -9.52 17.99
CA ALA A 69 2.56 -8.36 17.52
C ALA A 69 3.79 -8.77 16.67
N ILE A 70 4.50 -9.83 17.07
CA ILE A 70 5.60 -10.42 16.28
C ILE A 70 5.07 -10.88 14.91
N ASP A 71 3.97 -11.63 14.90
CA ASP A 71 3.36 -12.17 13.69
C ASP A 71 2.87 -11.07 12.76
N PHE A 72 2.17 -10.06 13.29
CA PHE A 72 1.70 -8.92 12.49
C PHE A 72 2.88 -8.17 11.88
N CYS A 73 3.86 -7.76 12.68
CA CYS A 73 5.05 -7.04 12.20
C CYS A 73 5.77 -7.82 11.10
N THR A 74 5.99 -9.12 11.33
CA THR A 74 6.69 -9.97 10.38
C THR A 74 5.90 -10.12 9.08
N LYS A 75 4.59 -10.37 9.15
CA LYS A 75 3.74 -10.52 7.96
C LYS A 75 3.62 -9.20 7.20
N ALA A 76 3.40 -8.09 7.89
CA ALA A 76 3.28 -6.77 7.30
C ALA A 76 4.57 -6.40 6.54
N LEU A 77 5.73 -6.43 7.19
CA LEU A 77 6.99 -6.05 6.55
C LEU A 77 7.40 -7.03 5.44
N LYS A 78 7.20 -8.35 5.62
CA LYS A 78 7.53 -9.34 4.58
C LYS A 78 6.58 -9.32 3.38
N SER A 79 5.43 -8.65 3.48
CA SER A 79 4.52 -8.45 2.34
C SER A 79 5.15 -7.57 1.25
N ASP A 80 6.12 -6.73 1.60
CA ASP A 80 6.92 -5.95 0.65
C ASP A 80 8.29 -6.61 0.41
N ARG A 81 8.60 -6.88 -0.85
CA ARG A 81 9.88 -7.48 -1.26
C ARG A 81 11.10 -6.63 -0.91
N ARG A 82 10.95 -5.30 -0.76
CA ARG A 82 12.03 -4.39 -0.40
C ARG A 82 12.59 -4.69 1.00
N SER A 83 11.76 -5.22 1.89
CA SER A 83 12.15 -5.60 3.24
C SER A 83 13.15 -6.76 3.29
N ALA A 84 13.26 -7.54 2.22
CA ALA A 84 14.20 -8.65 2.10
C ALA A 84 15.68 -8.22 2.01
N TYR A 85 15.93 -6.92 1.86
CA TYR A 85 17.28 -6.37 1.76
C TYR A 85 17.41 -5.04 2.52
N ALA A 86 16.45 -4.73 3.38
CA ALA A 86 16.51 -3.57 4.24
C ALA A 86 17.73 -3.68 5.17
N LYS A 87 18.53 -2.62 5.22
CA LYS A 87 19.80 -2.61 5.96
C LYS A 87 19.61 -2.27 7.44
N ASP A 88 18.57 -1.51 7.75
CA ASP A 88 18.36 -0.88 9.05
C ASP A 88 16.88 -0.53 9.27
N ASN A 89 16.59 -0.04 10.48
CA ASN A 89 15.23 0.37 10.88
C ASN A 89 14.75 1.60 10.10
N VAL A 90 15.63 2.45 9.58
CA VAL A 90 15.26 3.59 8.71
C VAL A 90 14.68 3.07 7.39
N SER A 91 15.33 2.10 6.76
CA SER A 91 14.84 1.46 5.54
C SER A 91 13.49 0.77 5.78
N LEU A 92 13.35 0.08 6.92
CA LEU A 92 12.08 -0.57 7.30
C LEU A 92 10.97 0.45 7.59
N LEU A 93 11.28 1.60 8.19
CA LEU A 93 10.31 2.66 8.42
C LEU A 93 9.74 3.18 7.10
N LEU A 94 10.60 3.49 6.12
CA LEU A 94 10.15 3.97 4.82
C LEU A 94 9.24 2.96 4.11
N ILE A 95 9.57 1.67 4.19
CA ILE A 95 8.73 0.60 3.65
C ILE A 95 7.40 0.52 4.42
N SER A 96 7.45 0.61 5.75
CA SER A 96 6.26 0.58 6.61
C SER A 96 5.32 1.77 6.32
N VAL A 97 5.88 2.96 6.07
CA VAL A 97 5.11 4.15 5.67
C VAL A 97 4.36 3.90 4.37
N ASP A 98 5.00 3.35 3.35
CA ASP A 98 4.33 3.03 2.08
C ASP A 98 3.20 2.00 2.28
N LEU A 99 3.44 0.98 3.09
CA LEU A 99 2.44 -0.04 3.43
C LEU A 99 1.24 0.60 4.17
N ALA A 100 1.50 1.41 5.19
CA ALA A 100 0.48 2.08 5.98
C ALA A 100 -0.35 3.06 5.15
N ARG A 101 0.28 3.86 4.30
CA ARG A 101 -0.41 4.74 3.35
C ARG A 101 -1.27 3.94 2.36
N GLY A 102 -0.78 2.78 1.91
CA GLY A 102 -1.55 1.84 1.10
C GLY A 102 -2.85 1.39 1.79
N GLU A 103 -2.77 0.99 3.05
CA GLU A 103 -3.93 0.57 3.85
C GLU A 103 -4.88 1.73 4.17
N ILE A 104 -4.34 2.90 4.53
CA ILE A 104 -5.12 4.13 4.74
C ILE A 104 -5.95 4.45 3.49
N ASN A 105 -5.31 4.51 2.32
CA ASN A 105 -6.01 4.84 1.07
C ASN A 105 -7.10 3.80 0.76
N ARG A 106 -6.82 2.49 0.91
CA ARG A 106 -7.81 1.43 0.67
C ARG A 106 -9.02 1.56 1.60
N THR A 107 -8.79 1.86 2.88
CA THR A 107 -9.87 1.97 3.87
C THR A 107 -10.67 3.26 3.68
N ARG A 108 -9.99 4.38 3.42
CA ARG A 108 -10.63 5.65 3.07
C ARG A 108 -11.51 5.48 1.84
N ASP A 109 -10.99 4.90 0.76
CA ASP A 109 -11.73 4.72 -0.50
C ASP A 109 -12.93 3.79 -0.31
N TYR A 110 -12.79 2.75 0.54
CA TYR A 110 -13.91 1.92 0.94
C TYR A 110 -15.01 2.73 1.64
N TYR A 111 -14.66 3.60 2.60
CA TYR A 111 -15.64 4.47 3.27
C TYR A 111 -16.27 5.48 2.32
N ALA A 112 -15.48 6.11 1.46
CA ALA A 112 -15.96 7.02 0.43
C ALA A 112 -16.95 6.31 -0.53
N SER A 113 -16.67 5.06 -0.89
CA SER A 113 -17.57 4.26 -1.75
C SER A 113 -18.93 3.98 -1.08
N ILE A 114 -18.93 3.76 0.25
CA ILE A 114 -20.16 3.60 1.02
C ILE A 114 -20.93 4.92 1.05
N LEU A 115 -20.25 6.03 1.31
CA LEU A 115 -20.85 7.37 1.33
C LEU A 115 -21.47 7.72 -0.01
N PHE A 116 -20.81 7.43 -1.13
CA PHE A 116 -21.34 7.64 -2.48
C PHE A 116 -22.64 6.87 -2.70
N LYS A 117 -22.70 5.60 -2.28
CA LYS A 117 -23.93 4.78 -2.37
C LYS A 117 -25.06 5.31 -1.49
N LEU A 118 -24.73 6.05 -0.44
CA LEU A 118 -25.67 6.61 0.53
C LEU A 118 -26.02 8.08 0.26
N GLN A 119 -25.59 8.66 -0.87
CA GLN A 119 -25.72 10.09 -1.19
C GLN A 119 -27.15 10.67 -1.04
N ASN A 120 -28.18 9.85 -1.26
CA ASN A 120 -29.58 10.26 -1.16
C ASN A 120 -30.22 9.98 0.21
N LYS A 121 -29.49 9.40 1.16
CA LYS A 121 -29.99 9.14 2.51
C LYS A 121 -29.60 10.31 3.42
N LYS A 122 -30.59 10.90 4.10
CA LYS A 122 -30.40 11.92 5.14
C LYS A 122 -29.30 11.51 6.13
N SER A 123 -28.61 12.52 6.67
CA SER A 123 -27.46 12.45 7.59
C SER A 123 -27.69 11.50 8.78
N SER A 124 -27.45 10.21 8.56
CA SER A 124 -27.51 9.19 9.62
C SER A 124 -26.22 9.26 10.43
N LYS A 125 -26.28 8.80 11.69
CA LYS A 125 -25.08 8.68 12.55
C LYS A 125 -23.95 7.91 11.84
N PHE A 126 -24.31 6.90 11.04
CA PHE A 126 -23.37 6.14 10.23
C PHE A 126 -22.71 6.97 9.12
N VAL A 127 -23.49 7.78 8.40
CA VAL A 127 -22.95 8.67 7.35
C VAL A 127 -22.03 9.74 7.95
N LEU A 128 -22.40 10.34 9.08
CA LEU A 128 -21.56 11.31 9.78
C LEU A 128 -20.24 10.68 10.23
N ALA A 129 -20.31 9.53 10.91
CA ALA A 129 -19.12 8.83 11.40
C ALA A 129 -18.15 8.47 10.26
N LEU A 130 -18.67 8.00 9.12
CA LEU A 130 -17.82 7.67 7.97
C LEU A 130 -17.18 8.92 7.34
N LYS A 131 -17.86 10.07 7.30
CA LYS A 131 -17.27 11.32 6.79
C LYS A 131 -16.11 11.78 7.66
N ASP A 132 -16.30 11.79 8.98
CA ASP A 132 -15.24 12.17 9.91
C ASP A 132 -14.06 11.21 9.82
N CYS A 133 -14.32 9.90 9.70
CA CYS A 133 -13.28 8.92 9.45
C CYS A 133 -12.51 9.19 8.15
N VAL A 134 -13.19 9.50 7.04
CA VAL A 134 -12.53 9.83 5.77
C VAL A 134 -11.58 11.02 5.94
N SER A 135 -12.03 12.09 6.58
CA SER A 135 -11.19 13.26 6.88
C SER A 135 -9.99 12.90 7.77
N ALA A 136 -10.19 12.04 8.77
CA ALA A 136 -9.13 11.54 9.63
C ALA A 136 -8.08 10.72 8.85
N TYR A 137 -8.50 9.90 7.89
CA TYR A 137 -7.60 9.16 7.01
C TYR A 137 -6.81 10.06 6.07
N ASP A 138 -7.44 11.08 5.51
CA ASP A 138 -6.73 12.05 4.64
C ASP A 138 -5.63 12.76 5.41
N TRP A 139 -5.93 13.25 6.62
CA TRP A 139 -4.91 13.86 7.47
C TRP A 139 -3.83 12.85 7.87
N GLY A 140 -4.20 11.65 8.34
CA GLY A 140 -3.20 10.63 8.69
C GLY A 140 -2.27 10.26 7.53
N ASN A 141 -2.79 10.21 6.29
CA ASN A 141 -1.98 9.97 5.09
C ASN A 141 -1.03 11.12 4.77
N GLU A 142 -1.45 12.37 5.01
CA GLU A 142 -0.62 13.56 4.84
C GLU A 142 0.57 13.53 5.79
N GLU A 143 0.35 13.28 7.08
CA GLU A 143 1.41 13.17 8.09
C GLU A 143 2.42 12.06 7.76
N LEU A 144 1.93 10.87 7.39
CA LEU A 144 2.81 9.79 6.93
C LEU A 144 3.65 10.18 5.70
N SER A 145 3.15 11.07 4.85
CA SER A 145 3.88 11.53 3.67
C SER A 145 5.05 12.47 4.00
N LEU A 146 5.05 13.08 5.18
CA LEU A 146 6.12 13.95 5.65
C LEU A 146 7.32 13.16 6.19
N ILE A 147 7.09 11.97 6.74
CA ILE A 147 8.12 11.12 7.39
C ILE A 147 9.44 11.00 6.58
N PRO A 148 9.44 10.71 5.26
CA PRO A 148 10.68 10.62 4.50
C PRO A 148 11.51 11.92 4.47
N THR A 149 10.83 13.06 4.50
CA THR A 149 11.48 14.38 4.55
C THR A 149 11.94 14.70 5.97
N GLU A 150 11.12 14.42 6.98
CA GLU A 150 11.40 14.71 8.39
C GLU A 150 12.49 13.81 8.96
N LEU A 151 12.66 12.58 8.44
CA LEU A 151 13.81 11.71 8.73
C LEU A 151 15.16 12.39 8.46
N ARG A 152 15.23 13.35 7.53
CA ARG A 152 16.46 14.11 7.24
C ARG A 152 16.81 15.09 8.37
N LYS A 153 15.82 15.52 9.15
CA LYS A 153 16.00 16.38 10.33
C LYS A 153 16.26 15.55 11.58
N GLY A 154 15.82 14.29 11.58
CA GLY A 154 16.17 13.28 12.57
C GLY A 154 15.00 12.34 12.89
N PRO A 155 15.26 11.17 13.50
CA PRO A 155 14.23 10.18 13.81
C PRO A 155 13.10 10.70 14.71
N ALA A 156 13.39 11.67 15.58
CA ALA A 156 12.40 12.27 16.47
C ALA A 156 11.29 13.03 15.72
N PHE A 157 11.62 13.72 14.61
CA PHE A 157 10.64 14.43 13.79
C PHE A 157 9.74 13.43 13.06
N ALA A 158 10.34 12.41 12.42
CA ALA A 158 9.60 11.31 11.81
C ALA A 158 8.68 10.58 12.81
N GLY A 159 9.14 10.35 14.04
CA GLY A 159 8.33 9.76 15.11
C GLY A 159 7.16 10.66 15.54
N TYR A 160 7.34 11.98 15.51
CA TYR A 160 6.28 12.94 15.78
C TYR A 160 5.16 12.85 14.72
N ASP A 161 5.49 12.87 13.43
CA ASP A 161 4.47 12.76 12.37
C ASP A 161 3.79 11.39 12.36
N ALA A 162 4.55 10.30 12.61
CA ALA A 162 3.97 8.97 12.77
C ALA A 162 2.94 8.92 13.91
N LYS A 163 3.21 9.62 15.01
CA LYS A 163 2.28 9.74 16.14
C LYS A 163 1.07 10.59 15.78
N ILE A 164 1.22 11.72 15.09
CA ILE A 164 0.07 12.52 14.63
C ILE A 164 -0.80 11.68 13.68
N ALA A 165 -0.20 10.91 12.77
CA ALA A 165 -0.95 10.02 11.89
C ALA A 165 -1.75 8.98 12.69
N HIS A 166 -1.16 8.40 13.73
CA HIS A 166 -1.85 7.47 14.63
C HIS A 166 -3.01 8.17 15.36
N ASP A 167 -2.78 9.33 15.94
CA ASP A 167 -3.80 10.11 16.67
C ASP A 167 -4.93 10.55 15.73
N ALA A 168 -4.63 10.83 14.46
CA ALA A 168 -5.63 11.09 13.45
C ALA A 168 -6.57 9.89 13.26
N LEU A 169 -6.03 8.67 13.10
CA LEU A 169 -6.84 7.45 13.03
C LEU A 169 -7.57 7.15 14.33
N GLN A 170 -6.99 7.48 15.50
CA GLN A 170 -7.67 7.34 16.79
C GLN A 170 -8.95 8.18 16.86
N ARG A 171 -8.98 9.37 16.24
CA ARG A 171 -10.24 10.13 16.13
C ARG A 171 -11.33 9.40 15.37
N CYS A 172 -10.98 8.60 14.34
CA CYS A 172 -11.96 7.74 13.68
C CYS A 172 -12.48 6.66 14.64
N THR A 173 -11.61 6.03 15.44
CA THR A 173 -12.02 5.08 16.50
C THR A 173 -13.04 5.74 17.43
N ASP A 174 -12.72 6.94 17.93
CA ASP A 174 -13.55 7.67 18.88
C ASP A 174 -14.91 8.01 18.28
N THR A 175 -14.93 8.49 17.03
CA THR A 175 -16.18 8.80 16.31
C THR A 175 -17.02 7.54 16.06
N LEU A 176 -16.41 6.43 15.63
CA LEU A 176 -17.13 5.16 15.41
C LEU A 176 -17.75 4.67 16.72
N ASN A 177 -17.04 4.78 17.83
CA ASN A 177 -17.52 4.43 19.17
C ASN A 177 -18.64 5.37 19.64
N GLN A 178 -18.45 6.69 19.52
CA GLN A 178 -19.43 7.72 19.89
C GLN A 178 -20.76 7.50 19.17
N HIS A 179 -20.72 7.15 17.88
CA HIS A 179 -21.92 6.86 17.10
C HIS A 179 -22.41 5.41 17.23
N LYS A 180 -21.74 4.57 18.02
CA LYS A 180 -22.06 3.15 18.24
C LYS A 180 -22.12 2.35 16.93
N ILE A 181 -21.16 2.58 16.03
CA ILE A 181 -21.09 1.88 14.75
C ILE A 181 -20.61 0.45 14.98
N SER A 182 -21.46 -0.53 14.66
CA SER A 182 -21.18 -1.97 14.82
C SER A 182 -20.89 -2.70 13.51
N ASN A 183 -20.77 -1.98 12.38
CA ASN A 183 -20.52 -2.61 11.09
C ASN A 183 -19.14 -3.31 11.07
N HIS A 184 -19.15 -4.64 11.03
CA HIS A 184 -17.93 -5.44 11.12
C HIS A 184 -16.89 -5.13 10.03
N SER A 185 -17.32 -4.90 8.79
CA SER A 185 -16.39 -4.61 7.69
C SER A 185 -15.72 -3.24 7.85
N VAL A 186 -16.44 -2.25 8.37
CA VAL A 186 -15.88 -0.94 8.73
C VAL A 186 -14.85 -1.10 9.85
N LEU A 187 -15.24 -1.74 10.96
CA LEU A 187 -14.37 -1.91 12.12
C LEU A 187 -13.11 -2.73 11.80
N ALA A 188 -13.23 -3.81 11.03
CA ALA A 188 -12.08 -4.64 10.67
C ALA A 188 -11.06 -3.92 9.80
N ARG A 189 -11.52 -3.17 8.79
CA ARG A 189 -10.65 -2.36 7.92
C ARG A 189 -9.98 -1.24 8.70
N HIS A 190 -10.71 -0.63 9.63
CA HIS A 190 -10.16 0.39 10.49
C HIS A 190 -9.01 -0.15 11.34
N ARG A 191 -9.25 -1.25 12.07
CA ARG A 191 -8.23 -1.89 12.90
C ARG A 191 -6.98 -2.22 12.09
N ASN A 192 -7.16 -2.86 10.92
CA ASN A 192 -6.03 -3.17 10.04
C ASN A 192 -5.22 -1.91 9.70
N SER A 193 -5.89 -0.82 9.31
CA SER A 193 -5.17 0.42 8.96
C SER A 193 -4.44 1.01 10.17
N THR A 194 -5.08 1.03 11.35
CA THR A 194 -4.46 1.50 12.60
C THR A 194 -3.24 0.66 12.96
N ASP A 195 -3.28 -0.67 12.80
CA ASP A 195 -2.15 -1.55 13.10
C ASP A 195 -0.92 -1.23 12.23
N TYR A 196 -1.11 -0.92 10.93
CA TYR A 196 -0.01 -0.50 10.06
C TYR A 196 0.55 0.88 10.42
N VAL A 197 -0.30 1.82 10.85
CA VAL A 197 0.18 3.13 11.33
C VAL A 197 0.94 2.98 12.64
N GLN A 198 0.44 2.15 13.57
CA GLN A 198 1.13 1.84 14.81
C GLN A 198 2.49 1.18 14.56
N LEU A 199 2.60 0.31 13.55
CA LEU A 199 3.89 -0.24 13.13
C LEU A 199 4.90 0.85 12.75
N CYS A 200 4.46 1.94 12.11
CA CYS A 200 5.34 3.07 11.81
C CYS A 200 5.84 3.75 13.10
N VAL A 201 4.94 3.99 14.06
CA VAL A 201 5.30 4.55 15.38
C VAL A 201 6.32 3.64 16.07
N ASP A 202 6.06 2.34 16.14
CA ASP A 202 6.95 1.39 16.81
C ASP A 202 8.34 1.35 16.17
N ILE A 203 8.42 1.41 14.84
CA ILE A 203 9.72 1.42 14.14
C ILE A 203 10.47 2.71 14.43
N THR A 204 9.80 3.87 14.48
CA THR A 204 10.47 5.14 14.79
C THR A 204 11.14 5.11 16.18
N LEU A 205 10.49 4.47 17.16
CA LEU A 205 11.04 4.27 18.51
C LEU A 205 12.23 3.31 18.53
N ALA A 206 12.38 2.46 17.52
CA ALA A 206 13.48 1.52 17.39
C ALA A 206 14.68 2.08 16.62
N ILE A 207 14.59 3.31 16.08
CA ILE A 207 15.73 3.97 15.42
C ILE A 207 16.60 4.62 16.51
N LYS A 208 17.90 4.27 16.50
CA LYS A 208 18.91 4.80 17.43
C LYS A 208 19.68 5.96 16.81
#